data_AF-A0AA46DDF2-F1
#
_entry.id   AF-A0AA46DDF2-F1
#
_cell.length_a   1.000
_cell.length_b   1.000
_cell.length_c   1.000
_cell.angle_alpha   90.00
_cell.angle_beta   90.00
_cell.angle_gamma   90.00
#
_symmetry.space_group_name_H-M   'P 1'
#
loop_
_entity.id
_entity.type
_entity.pdbx_description
1 polymer ?
#
loop_
_entity_poly.entity_id
_entity_poly.type
_entity_poly.pdbx_seq_one_letter_code
_entity_poly.pdbx_strand_id
1 'polypeptide(L)'
;MSASPQLNRAQRRELKRAARRSAHPTRRPRSVISDPLSLLRPATPEQRMKVMLRFRTALATIETGAHPGIDEWRDLSDAINTVETLCLHQHKLVPQEVMPTINAAIAAMVEAARRYQAGKGMRFSGPGMHALRDVLDIYEQCLEGLTEREMALAQAETQRRVHALLRRRTPSKEVIEL
;
A
#
# COMPACT_ATOMS: atom_id res chain seq x y z
N MET A 1 15.03 -43.94 -19.23
CA MET A 1 13.99 -42.90 -19.35
C MET A 1 12.71 -43.47 -18.74
N SER A 2 12.42 -43.17 -17.47
CA SER A 2 11.23 -43.70 -16.78
C SER A 2 10.03 -42.79 -17.03
N ALA A 3 8.99 -43.32 -17.67
CA ALA A 3 7.75 -42.61 -17.94
C ALA A 3 6.91 -42.52 -16.65
N SER A 4 6.60 -41.30 -16.21
CA SER A 4 5.69 -41.06 -15.09
C SER A 4 4.26 -41.54 -15.41
N PRO A 5 3.56 -42.24 -14.51
CA PRO A 5 2.20 -42.70 -14.78
C PRO A 5 1.23 -41.52 -14.89
N GLN A 6 0.46 -41.47 -15.99
CA GLN A 6 -0.59 -40.46 -16.17
C GLN A 6 -1.79 -40.77 -15.27
N LEU A 7 -1.95 -39.98 -14.20
CA LEU A 7 -3.11 -40.08 -13.30
C LEU A 7 -4.42 -39.79 -14.04
N ASN A 8 -5.41 -40.68 -13.85
CA ASN A 8 -6.73 -40.55 -14.46
C ASN A 8 -7.58 -39.46 -13.77
N ARG A 9 -8.69 -39.08 -14.41
CA ARG A 9 -9.56 -37.96 -13.96
C ARG A 9 -10.16 -38.18 -12.57
N ALA A 10 -10.41 -39.42 -12.16
CA ALA A 10 -10.93 -39.76 -10.84
C ALA A 10 -9.85 -39.58 -9.77
N GLN A 11 -8.65 -40.11 -10.01
CA GLN A 11 -7.49 -39.96 -9.14
C GLN A 11 -7.10 -38.49 -8.94
N ARG A 12 -7.16 -37.68 -10.01
CA ARG A 12 -6.93 -36.21 -9.91
C ARG A 12 -7.98 -35.50 -9.06
N ARG A 13 -9.24 -35.96 -9.09
CA ARG A 13 -10.34 -35.38 -8.27
C ARG A 13 -10.19 -35.76 -6.80
N GLU A 14 -9.75 -36.98 -6.53
CA GLU A 14 -9.52 -37.48 -5.18
C GLU A 14 -8.32 -36.80 -4.52
N LEU A 15 -7.21 -36.63 -5.23
CA LEU A 15 -6.06 -35.85 -4.78
C LEU A 15 -6.43 -34.39 -4.48
N LYS A 16 -7.26 -33.74 -5.32
CA LYS A 16 -7.77 -32.38 -5.05
C LYS A 16 -8.68 -32.32 -3.83
N ARG A 17 -9.49 -33.36 -3.57
CA ARG A 17 -10.34 -33.44 -2.37
C ARG A 17 -9.51 -33.67 -1.10
N ALA A 18 -8.48 -34.51 -1.17
CA ALA A 18 -7.54 -34.75 -0.08
C ALA A 18 -6.72 -33.49 0.26
N ALA A 19 -6.25 -32.76 -0.77
CA ALA A 19 -5.56 -31.47 -0.59
C ALA A 19 -6.46 -30.39 0.03
N ARG A 20 -7.75 -30.36 -0.33
CA ARG A 20 -8.73 -29.43 0.28
C ARG A 20 -9.07 -29.79 1.74
N ARG A 21 -9.01 -31.07 2.12
CA ARG A 21 -9.24 -31.51 3.50
C ARG A 21 -8.06 -31.21 4.43
N SER A 22 -6.84 -31.23 3.90
CA SER A 22 -5.61 -30.88 4.66
C SER A 22 -5.35 -29.38 4.73
N ALA A 23 -5.92 -28.57 3.84
CA ALA A 23 -5.80 -27.12 3.82
C ALA A 23 -6.83 -26.41 4.73
N HIS A 24 -7.06 -26.90 5.95
CA HIS A 24 -7.74 -26.07 6.94
C HIS A 24 -6.78 -24.94 7.34
N PRO A 25 -7.09 -23.66 7.06
CA PRO A 25 -6.22 -22.58 7.45
C PRO A 25 -6.10 -22.61 8.97
N THR A 26 -4.90 -22.93 9.48
CA THR A 26 -4.59 -22.78 10.90
C THR A 26 -4.91 -21.34 11.26
N ARG A 27 -5.97 -21.14 12.03
CA ARG A 27 -6.44 -19.83 12.47
C ARG A 27 -5.30 -19.22 13.28
N ARG A 28 -4.51 -18.33 12.67
CA ARG A 28 -3.46 -17.61 13.39
C ARG A 28 -4.14 -16.89 14.54
N PRO A 29 -3.72 -17.11 15.80
CA PRO A 29 -4.32 -16.41 16.92
C PRO A 29 -4.17 -14.92 16.67
N ARG A 30 -5.28 -14.18 16.78
CA ARG A 30 -5.23 -12.71 16.72
C ARG A 30 -4.38 -12.27 17.90
N SER A 31 -3.37 -11.43 17.66
CA SER A 31 -2.58 -10.83 18.73
C SER A 31 -3.56 -10.11 19.67
N VAL A 32 -3.61 -10.56 20.91
CA VAL A 32 -4.37 -9.87 21.95
C VAL A 32 -3.61 -8.60 22.28
N ILE A 33 -4.27 -7.45 22.15
CA ILE A 33 -3.70 -6.17 22.58
C ILE A 33 -3.53 -6.27 24.10
N SER A 34 -2.29 -6.35 24.55
CA SER A 34 -1.95 -6.49 25.97
C SER A 34 -2.21 -5.21 26.77
N ASP A 35 -2.16 -4.05 26.10
CA ASP A 35 -2.49 -2.74 26.66
C ASP A 35 -3.44 -1.99 25.69
N PRO A 36 -4.76 -1.98 25.94
CA PRO A 36 -5.70 -1.30 25.04
C PRO A 36 -5.55 0.22 25.03
N LEU A 37 -4.89 0.81 26.03
CA LEU A 37 -4.67 2.25 26.11
C LEU A 37 -3.51 2.71 25.24
N SER A 38 -2.60 1.80 24.85
CA SER A 38 -1.50 2.13 23.92
C SER A 38 -2.02 2.70 22.61
N LEU A 39 -3.20 2.23 22.16
CA LEU A 39 -3.85 2.68 20.93
C LEU A 39 -4.29 4.15 20.95
N LEU A 40 -4.42 4.75 22.14
CA LEU A 40 -4.82 6.15 22.31
C LEU A 40 -3.61 7.10 22.39
N ARG A 41 -2.40 6.59 22.18
CA ARG A 41 -1.18 7.37 22.12
C ARG A 41 -0.63 7.36 20.69
N PRO A 42 0.13 8.39 20.29
CA PRO A 42 0.92 8.33 19.07
C PRO A 42 1.93 7.19 19.11
N ALA A 43 2.36 6.77 17.92
CA ALA A 43 3.40 5.76 17.80
C ALA A 43 4.71 6.26 18.43
N THR A 44 5.39 5.35 19.13
CA THR A 44 6.74 5.60 19.66
C THR A 44 7.73 5.87 18.51
N PRO A 45 8.83 6.61 18.73
CA PRO A 45 9.82 6.89 17.70
C PRO A 45 10.33 5.64 16.97
N GLU A 46 10.48 4.53 17.68
CA GLU A 46 10.92 3.24 17.11
C GLU A 46 9.87 2.62 16.18
N GLN A 47 8.59 2.66 16.56
CA GLN A 47 7.49 2.22 15.70
C GLN A 47 7.37 3.12 14.47
N ARG A 48 7.50 4.45 14.63
CA ARG A 48 7.48 5.41 13.51
C ARG A 48 8.62 5.12 12.53
N MET A 49 9.85 5.00 13.04
CA MET A 49 11.02 4.67 12.24
C MET A 49 10.81 3.38 11.44
N LYS A 50 10.26 2.34 12.07
CA LYS A 50 10.00 1.05 11.40
C LYS A 50 9.03 1.20 10.22
N VAL A 51 7.97 1.99 10.38
CA VAL A 51 7.01 2.27 9.30
C VAL A 51 7.65 3.11 8.20
N MET A 52 8.33 4.20 8.58
CA MET A 52 8.95 5.12 7.64
C MET A 52 10.10 4.48 6.85
N LEU A 53 10.83 3.52 7.44
CA LEU A 53 11.90 2.81 6.76
C LEU A 53 11.41 2.11 5.48
N ARG A 54 10.19 1.53 5.49
CA ARG A 54 9.58 0.92 4.30
C ARG A 54 9.45 1.95 3.17
N PHE A 55 8.81 3.09 3.44
CA PHE A 55 8.55 4.10 2.42
C PHE A 55 9.81 4.81 1.94
N ARG A 56 10.74 5.12 2.86
CA ARG A 56 12.04 5.73 2.51
C ARG A 56 12.90 4.79 1.68
N THR A 57 12.88 3.48 1.98
CA THR A 57 13.59 2.48 1.18
C THR A 57 12.98 2.33 -0.21
N ALA A 58 11.64 2.34 -0.31
CA ALA A 58 10.95 2.31 -1.60
C ALA A 58 11.30 3.53 -2.45
N LEU A 59 11.27 4.73 -1.86
CA LEU A 59 11.66 5.96 -2.53
C LEU A 59 13.13 5.91 -2.98
N ALA A 60 14.06 5.57 -2.09
CA ALA A 60 15.49 5.49 -2.40
C ALA A 60 15.78 4.48 -3.54
N THR A 61 15.06 3.36 -3.56
CA THR A 61 15.16 2.35 -4.63
C THR A 61 14.67 2.90 -5.97
N ILE A 62 13.56 3.65 -5.99
CA ILE A 62 13.08 4.34 -7.19
C ILE A 62 14.04 5.46 -7.62
N GLU A 63 14.69 6.15 -6.69
CA GLU A 63 15.63 7.22 -7.02
C GLU A 63 16.94 6.68 -7.62
N THR A 64 17.51 5.63 -7.02
CA THR A 64 18.91 5.23 -7.29
C THR A 64 19.13 3.73 -7.47
N GLY A 65 18.22 2.88 -7.02
CA GLY A 65 18.37 1.42 -7.09
C GLY A 65 18.42 0.93 -8.54
N ALA A 66 19.09 -0.20 -8.83
CA ALA A 66 19.29 -0.65 -10.21
C ALA A 66 18.00 -0.97 -10.97
N HIS A 67 17.02 -1.63 -10.32
CA HIS A 67 15.80 -2.13 -10.93
C HIS A 67 14.57 -1.89 -10.03
N PRO A 68 14.11 -0.64 -9.89
CA PRO A 68 12.88 -0.38 -9.16
C PRO A 68 11.69 -1.01 -9.87
N GLY A 69 10.75 -1.51 -9.09
CA GLY A 69 9.62 -2.28 -9.60
C GLY A 69 8.29 -1.79 -9.07
N ILE A 70 7.32 -2.68 -9.22
CA ILE A 70 5.93 -2.44 -8.83
C ILE A 70 5.81 -2.40 -7.30
N ASP A 71 6.67 -3.10 -6.56
CA ASP A 71 6.54 -3.20 -5.11
C ASP A 71 6.92 -1.89 -4.41
N GLU A 72 7.98 -1.22 -4.85
CA GLU A 72 8.30 0.13 -4.36
C GLU A 72 7.20 1.14 -4.72
N TRP A 73 6.64 1.03 -5.93
CA TRP A 73 5.52 1.86 -6.36
C TRP A 73 4.27 1.62 -5.48
N ARG A 74 3.99 0.37 -5.12
CA ARG A 74 2.87 0.03 -4.20
C ARG A 74 3.09 0.61 -2.81
N ASP A 75 4.30 0.49 -2.28
CA ASP A 75 4.64 1.01 -0.95
C ASP A 75 4.43 2.52 -0.86
N LEU A 76 4.84 3.27 -1.89
CA LEU A 76 4.63 4.71 -1.94
C LEU A 76 3.16 5.07 -2.19
N SER A 77 2.44 4.28 -2.98
CA SER A 77 1.00 4.47 -3.19
C SER A 77 0.23 4.29 -1.88
N ASP A 78 0.60 3.30 -1.05
CA ASP A 78 -0.01 3.10 0.28
C ASP A 78 0.16 4.35 1.16
N ALA A 79 1.35 4.98 1.16
CA ALA A 79 1.60 6.22 1.90
C ALA A 79 0.70 7.36 1.41
N ILE A 80 0.71 7.65 0.11
CA ILE A 80 -0.14 8.70 -0.50
C ILE A 80 -1.62 8.47 -0.18
N ASN A 81 -2.12 7.24 -0.39
CA ASN A 81 -3.52 6.92 -0.19
C ASN A 81 -3.94 7.06 1.29
N THR A 82 -3.04 6.77 2.22
CA THR A 82 -3.29 6.95 3.65
C THR A 82 -3.39 8.43 4.01
N VAL A 83 -2.46 9.27 3.54
CA VAL A 83 -2.50 10.73 3.79
C VAL A 83 -3.74 11.36 3.14
N GLU A 84 -4.08 10.96 1.91
CA GLU A 84 -5.32 11.38 1.25
C GLU A 84 -6.56 11.00 2.08
N THR A 85 -6.57 9.79 2.66
CA THR A 85 -7.68 9.32 3.50
C THR A 85 -7.78 10.13 4.80
N LEU A 86 -6.65 10.40 5.45
CA LEU A 86 -6.59 11.27 6.64
C LEU A 86 -7.14 12.67 6.33
N CYS A 87 -6.81 13.21 5.15
CA CYS A 87 -7.25 14.52 4.70
C CYS A 87 -8.74 14.56 4.34
N LEU A 88 -9.17 13.76 3.37
CA LEU A 88 -10.48 13.90 2.73
C LEU A 88 -11.61 13.15 3.46
N HIS A 89 -11.29 12.07 4.17
CA HIS A 89 -12.31 11.17 4.74
C HIS A 89 -12.35 11.19 6.27
N GLN A 90 -11.24 11.54 6.91
CA GLN A 90 -11.18 11.67 8.36
C GLN A 90 -11.05 13.11 8.86
N HIS A 91 -10.87 14.07 7.93
CA HIS A 91 -10.74 15.50 8.24
C HIS A 91 -9.68 15.80 9.29
N LYS A 92 -8.57 15.05 9.25
CA LYS A 92 -7.42 15.19 10.17
C LYS A 92 -6.38 16.20 9.68
N LEU A 93 -6.45 16.57 8.41
CA LEU A 93 -5.53 17.49 7.75
C LEU A 93 -6.34 18.59 7.05
N VAL A 94 -5.73 19.76 6.87
CA VAL A 94 -6.33 20.88 6.15
C VAL A 94 -6.19 20.64 4.65
N PRO A 95 -7.28 20.41 3.88
CA PRO A 95 -7.17 20.04 2.48
C PRO A 95 -6.46 21.07 1.61
N GLN A 96 -6.64 22.36 1.90
CA GLN A 96 -6.03 23.46 1.16
C GLN A 96 -4.50 23.47 1.27
N GLU A 97 -3.96 22.94 2.37
CA GLU A 97 -2.51 22.89 2.61
C GLU A 97 -1.88 21.61 2.05
N VAL A 98 -2.60 20.49 2.13
CA VAL A 98 -2.02 19.16 1.88
C VAL A 98 -2.35 18.61 0.49
N MET A 99 -3.54 18.86 -0.04
CA MET A 99 -3.97 18.29 -1.32
C MET A 99 -3.12 18.70 -2.52
N PRO A 100 -2.59 19.93 -2.65
CA PRO A 100 -1.68 20.27 -3.73
C PRO A 100 -0.47 19.34 -3.81
N THR A 101 0.13 19.02 -2.66
CA THR A 101 1.28 18.10 -2.55
C THR A 101 0.88 16.67 -2.88
N ILE A 102 -0.26 16.19 -2.37
CA ILE A 102 -0.80 14.86 -2.69
C ILE A 102 -1.05 14.72 -4.19
N ASN A 103 -1.68 15.71 -4.82
CA ASN A 103 -2.01 15.68 -6.25
C ASN A 103 -0.74 15.65 -7.11
N ALA A 104 0.28 16.43 -6.74
CA ALA A 104 1.58 16.39 -7.39
C ALA A 104 2.25 15.01 -7.27
N ALA A 105 2.16 14.37 -6.10
CA ALA A 105 2.66 13.03 -5.89
C ALA A 105 1.89 11.98 -6.71
N ILE A 106 0.55 12.07 -6.76
CA ILE A 106 -0.29 11.18 -7.59
C ILE A 106 0.10 11.30 -9.07
N ALA A 107 0.25 12.52 -9.59
CA ALA A 107 0.68 12.74 -10.97
C ALA A 107 2.04 12.09 -11.26
N ALA A 108 3.00 12.21 -10.34
CA ALA A 108 4.30 11.55 -10.44
C ALA A 108 4.20 10.01 -10.43
N MET A 109 3.32 9.44 -9.58
CA MET A 109 3.06 8.00 -9.54
C MET A 109 2.46 7.48 -10.85
N VAL A 110 1.55 8.26 -11.46
CA VAL A 110 0.94 7.94 -12.76
C VAL A 110 1.97 8.00 -13.88
N GLU A 111 2.82 9.04 -13.91
CA GLU A 111 3.89 9.15 -14.89
C GLU A 111 4.86 7.96 -14.81
N ALA A 112 5.31 7.61 -13.61
CA ALA A 112 6.21 6.48 -13.39
C ALA A 112 5.58 5.15 -13.85
N ALA A 113 4.30 4.94 -13.54
CA ALA A 113 3.57 3.75 -13.98
C ALA A 113 3.47 3.68 -15.52
N ARG A 114 3.15 4.80 -16.19
CA ARG A 114 3.12 4.87 -17.67
C ARG A 114 4.48 4.55 -18.28
N ARG A 115 5.56 5.09 -17.71
CA ARG A 115 6.93 4.78 -18.14
C ARG A 115 7.24 3.29 -18.00
N TYR A 116 6.88 2.70 -16.87
CA TYR A 116 7.09 1.29 -16.59
C TYR A 116 6.32 0.38 -17.56
N GLN A 117 5.06 0.71 -17.84
CA GLN A 117 4.25 0.00 -18.85
C GLN A 117 4.83 0.09 -20.26
N ALA A 118 5.53 1.18 -20.58
CA ALA A 118 6.27 1.34 -21.84
C ALA A 118 7.64 0.62 -21.86
N GLY A 119 7.93 -0.23 -20.88
CA GLY A 119 9.18 -0.99 -20.79
C GLY A 119 10.38 -0.18 -20.28
N LYS A 120 10.17 1.04 -19.78
CA LYS A 120 11.21 1.85 -19.13
C LYS A 120 11.27 1.54 -17.64
N GLY A 121 12.29 2.01 -16.93
CA GLY A 121 12.37 1.85 -15.47
C GLY A 121 11.29 2.64 -14.73
N MET A 122 10.83 2.11 -13.59
CA MET A 122 9.91 2.79 -12.65
C MET A 122 10.66 3.94 -11.97
N ARG A 123 10.59 5.14 -12.54
CA ARG A 123 11.35 6.32 -12.10
C ARG A 123 10.48 7.57 -12.07
N PHE A 124 10.75 8.44 -11.12
CA PHE A 124 10.16 9.78 -11.04
C PHE A 124 11.02 10.83 -11.74
N SER A 125 10.37 11.93 -12.12
CA SER A 125 11.05 13.18 -12.50
C SER A 125 11.55 13.91 -11.25
N GLY A 126 12.41 14.92 -11.43
CA GLY A 126 12.89 15.79 -10.34
C GLY A 126 11.77 16.36 -9.48
N PRO A 127 10.75 17.03 -10.08
CA PRO A 127 9.58 17.51 -9.34
C PRO A 127 8.80 16.38 -8.66
N GLY A 128 8.63 15.24 -9.33
CA GLY A 128 7.93 14.08 -8.75
C GLY A 128 8.63 13.53 -7.50
N MET A 129 9.97 13.48 -7.51
CA MET A 129 10.74 13.07 -6.32
C MET A 129 10.50 14.02 -5.14
N HIS A 130 10.50 15.34 -5.36
CA HIS A 130 10.22 16.30 -4.30
C HIS A 130 8.81 16.14 -3.73
N ALA A 131 7.79 16.02 -4.59
CA ALA A 131 6.41 15.82 -4.14
C ALA A 131 6.25 14.54 -3.30
N LEU A 132 6.94 13.45 -3.65
CA LEU A 132 6.91 12.22 -2.87
C LEU A 132 7.58 12.38 -1.51
N ARG A 133 8.73 13.09 -1.44
CA ARG A 133 9.39 13.39 -0.16
C ARG A 133 8.47 14.20 0.74
N ASP A 134 7.84 15.24 0.21
CA ASP A 134 6.91 16.08 0.97
C ASP A 134 5.73 15.26 1.51
N VAL A 135 5.16 14.33 0.72
CA VAL A 135 4.11 13.42 1.22
C VAL A 135 4.63 12.51 2.34
N LEU A 136 5.85 11.98 2.23
CA LEU A 136 6.42 11.14 3.29
C LEU A 136 6.66 11.94 4.58
N ASP A 137 7.05 13.20 4.47
CA ASP A 137 7.21 14.08 5.63
C ASP A 137 5.85 14.38 6.29
N ILE A 138 4.80 14.59 5.49
CA ILE A 138 3.43 14.73 6.01
C ILE A 138 2.97 13.44 6.69
N TYR A 139 3.29 12.27 6.12
CA TYR A 139 2.98 10.98 6.73
C TYR A 139 3.69 10.83 8.09
N GLU A 140 4.97 11.19 8.16
CA GLU A 140 5.74 11.13 9.41
C GLU A 140 5.12 12.05 10.47
N GLN A 141 4.78 13.29 10.11
CA GLN A 141 4.08 14.23 11.00
C GLN A 141 2.73 13.67 11.49
N CYS A 142 1.99 12.97 10.64
CA CYS A 142 0.77 12.27 11.05
C CYS A 142 1.06 11.18 12.09
N LEU A 143 2.14 10.41 11.94
CA LEU A 143 2.54 9.41 12.94
C LEU A 143 2.98 10.06 14.27
N GLU A 144 3.50 11.29 14.24
CA GLU A 144 3.91 12.00 15.45
C GLU A 144 2.71 12.61 16.20
N GLY A 145 1.73 13.13 15.47
CA GLY A 145 0.58 13.84 16.05
C GLY A 145 -0.66 12.98 16.30
N LEU A 146 -0.90 11.96 15.47
CA LEU A 146 -2.10 11.13 15.56
C LEU A 146 -1.86 9.87 16.39
N THR A 147 -2.93 9.39 17.01
CA THR A 147 -2.91 8.15 17.78
C THR A 147 -2.75 6.93 16.87
N GLU A 148 -2.21 5.83 17.41
CA GLU A 148 -2.12 4.55 16.68
C GLU A 148 -3.51 4.12 16.16
N ARG A 149 -4.57 4.36 16.93
CA ARG A 149 -5.95 4.06 16.52
C ARG A 149 -6.38 4.87 15.31
N GLU A 150 -6.11 6.16 15.26
CA GLU A 150 -6.47 7.01 14.13
C GLU A 150 -5.74 6.58 12.85
N MET A 151 -4.44 6.30 12.96
CA MET A 151 -3.65 5.78 11.84
C MET A 151 -4.17 4.42 11.35
N ALA A 152 -4.49 3.50 12.27
CA ALA A 152 -5.05 2.20 11.92
C ALA A 152 -6.43 2.32 11.26
N LEU A 153 -7.28 3.23 11.73
CA LEU A 153 -8.58 3.50 11.11
C LEU A 153 -8.41 4.09 9.71
N ALA A 154 -7.44 4.98 9.50
CA ALA A 154 -7.14 5.53 8.18
C ALA A 154 -6.71 4.45 7.20
N GLN A 155 -5.78 3.59 7.60
CA GLN A 155 -5.34 2.46 6.77
C GLN A 155 -6.50 1.50 6.46
N ALA A 156 -7.36 1.20 7.44
CA ALA A 156 -8.52 0.34 7.23
C ALA A 156 -9.56 0.97 6.27
N GLU A 157 -9.78 2.28 6.37
CA GLU A 157 -10.61 3.06 5.44
C GLU A 157 -10.03 3.02 4.02
N THR A 158 -8.73 3.30 3.88
CA THR A 158 -8.01 3.22 2.61
C THR A 158 -8.18 1.84 1.96
N GLN A 159 -7.92 0.76 2.69
CA GLN A 159 -8.07 -0.60 2.19
C GLN A 159 -9.50 -0.91 1.76
N ARG A 160 -10.50 -0.43 2.50
CA ARG A 160 -11.91 -0.58 2.12
C ARG A 160 -12.23 0.16 0.83
N ARG A 161 -11.77 1.41 0.68
CA ARG A 161 -11.96 2.23 -0.52
C ARG A 161 -11.30 1.58 -1.74
N VAL A 162 -10.03 1.19 -1.62
CA VAL A 162 -9.29 0.52 -2.70
C VAL A 162 -9.97 -0.79 -3.11
N HIS A 163 -10.37 -1.63 -2.14
CA HIS A 163 -11.11 -2.86 -2.46
C HIS A 163 -12.46 -2.58 -3.13
N ALA A 164 -13.17 -1.53 -2.74
CA ALA A 164 -14.41 -1.12 -3.39
C ALA A 164 -14.16 -0.70 -4.85
N LEU A 165 -13.10 0.06 -5.12
CA LEU A 165 -12.69 0.45 -6.47
C LEU A 165 -12.33 -0.77 -7.32
N LEU A 166 -11.50 -1.68 -6.81
CA LEU A 166 -11.07 -2.89 -7.54
C LEU A 166 -12.24 -3.85 -7.84
N ARG A 167 -13.29 -3.84 -7.03
CA ARG A 167 -14.50 -4.67 -7.24
C ARG A 167 -15.46 -4.07 -8.27
N ARG A 168 -15.40 -2.75 -8.53
CA ARG A 168 -16.18 -2.13 -9.60
C ARG A 168 -15.59 -2.57 -10.94
N ARG A 169 -16.32 -3.43 -11.65
CA ARG A 169 -15.93 -4.01 -12.96
C ARG A 169 -15.74 -2.99 -14.09
N THR A 170 -16.00 -1.71 -13.84
CA THR A 170 -15.87 -0.62 -14.81
C THR A 170 -15.13 0.54 -14.13
N PRO A 171 -14.02 1.04 -14.68
CA PRO A 171 -13.42 2.28 -14.20
C PRO A 171 -14.46 3.40 -14.34
N SER A 172 -14.76 4.16 -13.27
CA SER A 172 -15.45 5.44 -13.47
C SER A 172 -14.50 6.35 -14.24
N LYS A 173 -15.05 7.17 -15.16
CA LYS A 173 -14.28 8.11 -15.98
C LYS A 173 -13.41 9.07 -15.17
N GLU A 174 -13.71 9.25 -13.88
CA GLU A 174 -12.98 10.10 -12.93
C GLU A 174 -11.52 9.65 -12.70
N VAL A 175 -11.14 8.42 -13.07
CA VAL A 175 -9.76 7.92 -12.88
C VAL A 175 -8.84 8.23 -14.08
N ILE A 176 -9.37 8.70 -15.21
CA ILE A 176 -8.60 8.87 -16.46
C ILE A 176 -8.27 10.34 -16.76
N GLU A 177 -8.89 11.30 -16.08
CA GLU A 177 -8.67 12.74 -16.30
C GLU A 177 -8.07 13.41 -15.06
N LEU A 178 -6.84 13.03 -14.70
CA LEU A 178 -5.89 13.82 -13.92
C LEU A 178 -4.48 13.64 -14.50
#